data_AF-A0A6P2QLH8-F1
#
_entry.id   AF-A0A6P2QLH8-F1
#
_cell.length_a   1.000
_cell.length_b   1.000
_cell.length_c   1.000
_cell.angle_alpha   90.00
_cell.angle_beta   90.00
_cell.angle_gamma   90.00
#
_symmetry.space_group_name_H-M   'P 1'
#
loop_
_entity.id
_entity.type
_entity.pdbx_description
1 polymer ?
#
loop_
_entity_poly.entity_id
_entity_poly.type
_entity_poly.pdbx_seq_one_letter_code
_entity_poly.pdbx_strand_id
1 'polypeptide(L)'
;MRKRFTQEVTRRLNVPASEQRAYGERLQKALADADLGDLAGEYVAMVDRAPNVQALFIYFRATPANAWMMIGASPVGTGLPGKYDHFLTPLGVFHHSPDTMDFRAEGTTNENGIRGYGRRDMRIYDFGWVDGERGWGKGGVSPMRFQMHATDPERLESLLGIRHSKGCVRIPASLNTFFDRHGLLDDDYQARVEAGKSLWVLRRDRDITPIAGRYLVVIDSARKTRPAWSPLPGRKAWSKVPKGGDTAD
;
A
#
# COMPACT_ATOMS: atom_id res chain seq x y z
N MET A 1 6.20 9.45 15.11
CA MET A 1 5.38 8.59 14.21
C MET A 1 5.15 7.16 14.72
N ARG A 2 6.16 6.40 15.16
CA ARG A 2 6.01 5.01 15.67
C ARG A 2 4.90 4.81 16.71
N LYS A 3 4.82 5.70 17.70
CA LYS A 3 3.77 5.69 18.73
C LYS A 3 2.37 5.85 18.14
N ARG A 4 2.19 6.84 17.24
CA ARG A 4 0.92 7.08 16.52
C ARG A 4 0.51 5.86 15.69
N PHE A 5 1.43 5.31 14.89
CA PHE A 5 1.17 4.07 14.13
C PHE A 5 0.68 2.93 15.03
N THR A 6 1.32 2.73 16.18
CA THR A 6 0.96 1.68 17.15
C THR A 6 -0.43 1.89 17.74
N GLN A 7 -0.85 3.14 17.92
CA GLN A 7 -2.14 3.52 18.52
C GLN A 7 -3.28 3.51 17.49
N GLU A 8 -3.01 3.92 16.26
CA GLU A 8 -4.04 4.22 15.26
C GLU A 8 -4.24 3.10 14.24
N VAL A 9 -3.20 2.30 13.97
CA VAL A 9 -3.29 1.19 13.01
C VAL A 9 -3.65 -0.11 13.73
N THR A 10 -4.78 -0.70 13.35
CA THR A 10 -5.36 -1.86 14.03
C THR A 10 -4.82 -3.20 13.52
N ARG A 11 -4.50 -3.28 12.22
CA ARG A 11 -3.95 -4.48 11.57
C ARG A 11 -2.45 -4.31 11.39
N ARG A 12 -1.68 -4.70 12.41
CA ARG A 12 -0.21 -4.55 12.46
C ARG A 12 0.51 -5.89 12.37
N LEU A 13 1.73 -5.87 11.86
CA LEU A 13 2.65 -7.01 11.85
C LEU A 13 3.78 -6.76 12.84
N ASN A 14 4.08 -7.78 13.66
CA ASN A 14 5.18 -7.74 14.63
C ASN A 14 6.46 -8.27 13.96
N VAL A 15 7.11 -7.41 13.18
CA VAL A 15 8.31 -7.76 12.40
C VAL A 15 9.55 -7.82 13.32
N PRO A 16 10.30 -8.93 13.35
CA PRO A 16 11.53 -9.03 14.14
C PRO A 16 12.60 -8.02 13.71
N ALA A 17 13.45 -7.57 14.63
CA ALA A 17 14.45 -6.53 14.34
C ALA A 17 15.43 -6.89 13.20
N SER A 18 15.78 -8.17 13.05
CA SER A 18 16.59 -8.65 11.91
C SER A 18 15.87 -8.48 10.58
N GLU A 19 14.58 -8.75 10.54
CA GLU A 19 13.74 -8.60 9.35
C GLU A 19 13.51 -7.12 9.02
N GLN A 20 13.33 -6.27 10.03
CA GLN A 20 13.25 -4.82 9.81
C GLN A 20 14.51 -4.28 9.11
N ARG A 21 15.70 -4.74 9.52
CA ARG A 21 16.96 -4.36 8.86
C ARG A 21 17.06 -4.91 7.44
N ALA A 22 16.76 -6.20 7.25
CA ALA A 22 16.82 -6.85 5.95
C ALA A 22 15.86 -6.21 4.92
N TYR A 23 14.67 -5.79 5.37
CA TYR A 23 13.75 -5.05 4.51
C TYR A 23 14.19 -3.60 4.27
N GLY A 24 14.84 -2.95 5.25
CA GLY A 24 15.51 -1.67 5.04
C GLY A 24 16.61 -1.72 3.97
N GLU A 25 17.41 -2.80 3.94
CA GLU A 25 18.42 -3.03 2.89
C GLU A 25 17.79 -3.25 1.51
N ARG A 26 16.67 -4.00 1.44
CA ARG A 26 15.91 -4.18 0.20
C ARG A 26 15.32 -2.87 -0.32
N LEU A 27 14.80 -2.05 0.60
CA LEU A 27 14.32 -0.71 0.29
C LEU A 27 15.47 0.13 -0.29
N GLN A 28 16.63 0.15 0.38
CA GLN A 28 17.80 0.87 -0.09
C GLN A 28 18.21 0.43 -1.50
N LYS A 29 18.22 -0.88 -1.77
CA LYS A 29 18.54 -1.41 -3.09
C LYS A 29 17.54 -0.94 -4.14
N ALA A 30 16.24 -1.06 -3.87
CA ALA A 30 15.20 -0.66 -4.82
C ALA A 30 15.24 0.84 -5.13
N LEU A 31 15.54 1.68 -4.14
CA LEU A 31 15.73 3.12 -4.33
C LEU A 31 17.00 3.42 -5.13
N ALA A 32 18.12 2.76 -4.82
CA ALA A 32 19.38 2.94 -5.57
C ALA A 32 19.27 2.51 -7.04
N ASP A 33 18.58 1.38 -7.30
CA ASP A 33 18.30 0.90 -8.67
C ASP A 33 17.40 1.87 -9.46
N ALA A 34 16.72 2.81 -8.78
CA ALA A 34 15.87 3.85 -9.36
C ALA A 34 16.48 5.26 -9.24
N ASP A 35 17.81 5.36 -9.07
CA ASP A 35 18.56 6.62 -8.95
C ASP A 35 18.13 7.51 -7.76
N LEU A 36 17.53 6.91 -6.73
CA LEU A 36 17.08 7.54 -5.48
C LEU A 36 17.88 7.05 -4.26
N GLY A 37 19.13 6.62 -4.48
CA GLY A 37 19.99 6.02 -3.44
C GLY A 37 20.24 6.94 -2.22
N ASP A 38 20.19 8.26 -2.42
CA ASP A 38 20.39 9.28 -1.39
C ASP A 38 19.09 9.78 -0.75
N LEU A 39 17.93 9.21 -1.08
CA LEU A 39 16.63 9.62 -0.54
C LEU A 39 16.59 9.57 1.00
N ALA A 40 16.47 10.70 1.69
CA ALA A 40 16.43 10.77 3.15
C ALA A 40 15.57 11.97 3.60
N GLY A 41 15.25 12.04 4.89
CA GLY A 41 14.47 13.14 5.45
C GLY A 41 12.97 13.05 5.17
N GLU A 42 12.51 11.97 4.55
CA GLU A 42 11.09 11.71 4.27
C GLU A 42 10.70 10.26 4.60
N TYR A 43 9.41 10.01 4.80
CA TYR A 43 8.90 8.63 4.96
C TYR A 43 8.83 7.92 3.62
N VAL A 44 9.05 6.60 3.62
CA VAL A 44 8.86 5.77 2.43
C VAL A 44 7.94 4.60 2.77
N ALA A 45 6.90 4.41 1.96
CA ALA A 45 6.08 3.21 2.02
C ALA A 45 6.70 2.13 1.12
N MET A 46 6.84 0.92 1.62
CA MET A 46 7.34 -0.21 0.84
C MET A 46 6.37 -1.39 0.94
N VAL A 47 6.07 -2.03 -0.18
CA VAL A 47 5.25 -3.24 -0.27
C VAL A 47 6.10 -4.40 -0.73
N ASP A 48 6.01 -5.53 -0.03
CA ASP A 48 6.51 -6.81 -0.53
C ASP A 48 5.34 -7.62 -1.11
N ARG A 49 5.30 -7.72 -2.44
CA ARG A 49 4.26 -8.44 -3.19
C ARG A 49 4.50 -9.96 -3.26
N ALA A 50 5.55 -10.48 -2.64
CA ALA A 50 5.79 -11.92 -2.59
C ALA A 50 4.57 -12.63 -1.99
N PRO A 51 4.11 -13.77 -2.55
CA PRO A 51 2.87 -14.43 -2.15
C PRO A 51 2.94 -14.97 -0.71
N ASN A 52 4.15 -15.18 -0.19
CA ASN A 52 4.41 -15.63 1.16
C ASN A 52 4.62 -14.50 2.18
N VAL A 53 4.61 -13.23 1.74
CA VAL A 53 4.86 -12.08 2.62
C VAL A 53 3.66 -11.15 2.67
N GLN A 54 3.28 -10.50 1.55
CA GLN A 54 2.11 -9.62 1.47
C GLN A 54 2.04 -8.61 2.62
N ALA A 55 3.09 -7.78 2.73
CA ALA A 55 3.21 -6.78 3.79
C ALA A 55 3.56 -5.40 3.23
N LEU A 56 3.02 -4.36 3.85
CA LEU A 56 3.48 -2.98 3.72
C LEU A 56 4.30 -2.63 4.95
N PHE A 57 5.39 -1.89 4.71
CA PHE A 57 6.27 -1.31 5.71
C PHE A 57 6.32 0.21 5.51
N ILE A 58 6.50 0.94 6.60
CA ILE A 58 6.79 2.37 6.57
C ILE A 58 8.19 2.56 7.14
N TYR A 59 9.07 3.20 6.39
CA TYR A 59 10.46 3.46 6.78
C TYR A 59 10.75 4.95 6.83
N PHE A 60 11.79 5.29 7.60
CA PHE A 60 12.37 6.63 7.66
C PHE A 60 13.87 6.54 7.90
N ARG A 61 14.64 7.47 7.34
CA ARG A 61 16.03 7.76 7.75
C ARG A 61 16.26 9.26 7.70
N ALA A 62 17.07 9.78 8.61
CA ALA A 62 17.29 11.22 8.70
C ALA A 62 18.28 11.73 7.64
N THR A 63 19.37 11.00 7.40
CA THR A 63 20.37 11.29 6.36
C THR A 63 20.66 10.05 5.50
N PRO A 64 21.28 10.20 4.32
CA PRO A 64 21.66 9.05 3.48
C PRO A 64 22.56 8.04 4.20
N ALA A 65 23.39 8.51 5.13
CA ALA A 65 24.30 7.66 5.91
C ALA A 65 23.60 6.87 7.03
N ASN A 66 22.37 7.23 7.41
CA ASN A 66 21.64 6.49 8.44
C ASN A 66 20.98 5.23 7.87
N ALA A 67 20.98 4.17 8.68
CA ALA A 67 20.18 2.99 8.39
C ALA A 67 18.67 3.32 8.42
N TRP A 68 17.91 2.62 7.60
CA TRP A 68 16.45 2.71 7.58
C TRP A 68 15.84 2.23 8.91
N MET A 69 15.04 3.08 9.53
CA MET A 69 14.26 2.78 10.72
C MET A 69 12.81 2.45 10.33
N MET A 70 12.34 1.25 10.67
CA MET A 70 10.95 0.88 10.46
C MET A 70 10.04 1.61 11.45
N ILE A 71 9.02 2.29 10.93
CA ILE A 71 7.97 2.96 11.68
C ILE A 71 6.87 1.98 12.06
N GLY A 72 6.49 1.09 11.14
CA GLY A 72 5.43 0.11 11.32
C GLY A 72 5.25 -0.77 10.09
N ALA A 73 4.47 -1.84 10.25
CA ALA A 73 4.12 -2.73 9.16
C ALA A 73 2.68 -3.27 9.31
N SER A 74 2.04 -3.57 8.19
CA SER A 74 0.66 -4.06 8.10
C SER A 74 0.52 -5.08 6.96
N PRO A 75 -0.40 -6.05 7.06
CA PRO A 75 -0.67 -6.96 5.95
C PRO A 75 -1.34 -6.22 4.80
N VAL A 76 -1.06 -6.64 3.57
CA VAL A 76 -1.71 -6.12 2.34
C VAL A 76 -2.30 -7.24 1.50
N GLY A 77 -3.06 -6.87 0.48
CA GLY A 77 -3.46 -7.77 -0.60
C GLY A 77 -3.04 -7.19 -1.94
N THR A 78 -2.10 -7.85 -2.60
CA THR A 78 -1.64 -7.46 -3.95
C THR A 78 -2.34 -8.28 -5.02
N GLY A 79 -2.03 -8.00 -6.29
CA GLY A 79 -2.60 -8.63 -7.47
C GLY A 79 -2.54 -10.15 -7.42
N LEU A 80 -3.68 -10.80 -7.62
CA LEU A 80 -3.83 -12.25 -7.74
C LEU A 80 -3.98 -12.62 -9.22
N PRO A 81 -2.90 -13.03 -9.91
CA PRO A 81 -2.99 -13.43 -11.32
C PRO A 81 -3.84 -14.69 -11.50
N GLY A 82 -4.28 -14.94 -12.73
CA GLY A 82 -5.00 -16.15 -13.13
C GLY A 82 -6.45 -15.92 -13.57
N LYS A 83 -6.95 -14.68 -13.53
CA LYS A 83 -8.30 -14.30 -13.97
C LYS A 83 -8.25 -13.08 -14.88
N TYR A 84 -9.23 -12.95 -15.78
CA TYR A 84 -9.29 -11.83 -16.71
C TYR A 84 -9.20 -10.50 -15.97
N ASP A 85 -8.36 -9.58 -16.46
CA ASP A 85 -8.11 -8.26 -15.86
C ASP A 85 -7.41 -8.29 -14.48
N HIS A 86 -6.83 -9.43 -14.09
CA HIS A 86 -6.02 -9.52 -12.88
C HIS A 86 -4.52 -9.42 -13.18
N PHE A 87 -3.95 -8.27 -12.89
CA PHE A 87 -2.53 -8.00 -13.01
C PHE A 87 -1.74 -8.53 -11.82
N LEU A 88 -0.47 -8.83 -12.06
CA LEU A 88 0.50 -8.91 -10.99
C LEU A 88 0.92 -7.49 -10.61
N THR A 89 0.76 -7.11 -9.33
CA THR A 89 1.08 -5.74 -8.86
C THR A 89 2.50 -5.34 -9.29
N PRO A 90 2.70 -4.23 -10.01
CA PRO A 90 3.97 -3.90 -10.64
C PRO A 90 5.10 -3.68 -9.61
N LEU A 91 6.35 -3.97 -10.02
CA LEU A 91 7.54 -3.68 -9.23
C LEU A 91 8.07 -2.30 -9.59
N GLY A 92 8.72 -1.63 -8.63
CA GLY A 92 9.39 -0.35 -8.89
C GLY A 92 9.22 0.66 -7.77
N VAL A 93 9.67 1.89 -8.06
CA VAL A 93 9.50 3.07 -7.20
C VAL A 93 8.50 3.99 -7.87
N PHE A 94 7.38 4.23 -7.19
CA PHE A 94 6.26 4.99 -7.71
C PHE A 94 6.16 6.33 -6.99
N HIS A 95 6.26 7.41 -7.75
CA HIS A 95 6.08 8.77 -7.26
C HIS A 95 4.60 9.08 -7.08
N HIS A 96 4.23 9.62 -5.94
CA HIS A 96 2.88 10.05 -5.62
C HIS A 96 2.80 11.58 -5.71
N SER A 97 2.08 12.06 -6.73
CA SER A 97 1.92 13.48 -7.02
C SER A 97 0.47 13.78 -7.39
N PRO A 98 -0.05 14.99 -7.11
CA PRO A 98 -1.37 15.40 -7.55
C PRO A 98 -1.52 15.56 -9.08
N ASP A 99 -0.48 15.29 -9.88
CA ASP A 99 -0.60 15.15 -11.35
C ASP A 99 -1.40 13.91 -11.74
N THR A 100 -1.32 12.86 -10.91
CA THR A 100 -2.21 11.70 -10.94
C THR A 100 -3.13 11.80 -9.75
N MET A 101 -4.11 12.71 -9.83
CA MET A 101 -4.98 13.06 -8.71
C MET A 101 -5.64 11.84 -8.06
N ASP A 102 -5.47 11.74 -6.75
CA ASP A 102 -6.19 10.81 -5.88
C ASP A 102 -7.71 10.96 -5.91
N PHE A 103 -8.39 9.96 -5.37
CA PHE A 103 -9.84 9.93 -5.24
C PHE A 103 -10.30 9.68 -3.80
N ARG A 104 -11.61 9.88 -3.56
CA ARG A 104 -12.31 9.47 -2.35
C ARG A 104 -13.33 8.39 -2.67
N ALA A 105 -13.32 7.32 -1.89
CA ALA A 105 -14.26 6.22 -2.02
C ALA A 105 -15.68 6.71 -1.72
N GLU A 106 -16.65 6.40 -2.58
CA GLU A 106 -18.06 6.69 -2.31
C GLU A 106 -18.64 5.81 -1.20
N GLY A 107 -18.03 4.64 -0.98
CA GLY A 107 -18.48 3.63 -0.02
C GLY A 107 -19.65 2.78 -0.49
N THR A 108 -19.94 2.80 -1.79
CA THR A 108 -20.98 2.00 -2.44
C THR A 108 -20.57 0.53 -2.51
N THR A 109 -21.56 -0.37 -2.51
CA THR A 109 -21.35 -1.81 -2.64
C THR A 109 -21.58 -2.24 -4.08
N ASN A 110 -20.75 -3.16 -4.59
CA ASN A 110 -21.02 -3.88 -5.83
C ASN A 110 -22.13 -4.93 -5.64
N GLU A 111 -22.45 -5.69 -6.69
CA GLU A 111 -23.47 -6.76 -6.71
C GLU A 111 -23.24 -7.85 -5.64
N ASN A 112 -21.99 -8.03 -5.18
CA ASN A 112 -21.63 -8.99 -4.14
C ASN A 112 -21.70 -8.40 -2.73
N GLY A 113 -22.17 -7.14 -2.58
CA GLY A 113 -22.22 -6.46 -1.29
C GLY A 113 -20.84 -6.05 -0.76
N ILE A 114 -19.84 -5.92 -1.63
CA ILE A 114 -18.46 -5.53 -1.28
C ILE A 114 -18.25 -4.05 -1.65
N ARG A 115 -17.63 -3.30 -0.74
CA ARG A 115 -17.15 -1.94 -1.00
C ARG A 115 -15.70 -1.98 -1.50
N GLY A 116 -15.48 -1.89 -2.81
CA GLY A 116 -14.16 -2.16 -3.38
C GLY A 116 -13.03 -1.26 -2.89
N TYR A 117 -13.30 0.04 -2.75
CA TYR A 117 -12.36 1.00 -2.18
C TYR A 117 -12.51 1.18 -0.66
N GLY A 118 -13.20 0.26 0.01
CA GLY A 118 -13.48 0.32 1.43
C GLY A 118 -14.66 1.24 1.78
N ARG A 119 -14.68 1.73 3.02
CA ARG A 119 -15.76 2.62 3.50
C ARG A 119 -15.75 3.96 2.73
N ARG A 120 -16.87 4.67 2.82
CA ARG A 120 -16.98 6.04 2.31
C ARG A 120 -15.85 6.92 2.85
N ASP A 121 -15.39 7.83 2.00
CA ASP A 121 -14.34 8.82 2.23
C ASP A 121 -12.93 8.25 2.47
N MET A 122 -12.71 6.94 2.27
CA MET A 122 -11.35 6.40 2.22
C MET A 122 -10.58 6.98 1.03
N ARG A 123 -9.29 7.21 1.20
CA ARG A 123 -8.44 7.76 0.13
C ARG A 123 -7.99 6.65 -0.82
N ILE A 124 -8.08 6.90 -2.11
CA ILE A 124 -7.44 6.09 -3.14
C ILE A 124 -6.20 6.85 -3.57
N TYR A 125 -5.03 6.31 -3.25
CA TYR A 125 -3.74 6.84 -3.69
C TYR A 125 -3.49 6.36 -5.12
N ASP A 126 -3.41 7.28 -6.06
CA ASP A 126 -3.29 6.99 -7.48
C ASP A 126 -1.88 7.30 -8.00
N PHE A 127 -1.20 6.26 -8.47
CA PHE A 127 0.18 6.33 -8.96
C PHE A 127 0.25 6.39 -10.49
N GLY A 128 -0.87 6.65 -11.16
CA GLY A 128 -0.93 6.80 -12.60
C GLY A 128 -1.09 5.50 -13.39
N TRP A 129 -0.90 5.64 -14.70
CA TRP A 129 -0.86 4.53 -15.64
C TRP A 129 0.54 3.93 -15.66
N VAL A 130 0.62 2.61 -15.55
CA VAL A 130 1.87 1.85 -15.61
C VAL A 130 1.68 0.60 -16.43
N ASP A 131 2.78 0.08 -16.96
CA ASP A 131 2.78 -1.20 -17.66
C ASP A 131 2.78 -2.36 -16.64
N GLY A 132 1.67 -3.10 -16.60
CA GLY A 132 1.44 -4.21 -15.69
C GLY A 132 1.56 -5.56 -16.37
N GLU A 133 2.15 -6.53 -15.67
CA GLU A 133 2.17 -7.93 -16.12
C GLU A 133 0.77 -8.53 -16.02
N ARG A 134 0.24 -8.98 -17.16
CA ARG A 134 -1.04 -9.66 -17.23
C ARG A 134 -0.93 -11.05 -16.64
N GLY A 135 -1.70 -11.30 -15.59
CA GLY A 135 -1.89 -12.64 -15.04
C GLY A 135 -2.85 -13.53 -15.82
N TRP A 136 -3.29 -13.14 -17.03
CA TRP A 136 -4.34 -13.82 -17.79
C TRP A 136 -4.04 -13.88 -19.28
N GLY A 137 -4.88 -14.62 -20.01
CA GLY A 137 -4.72 -14.83 -21.44
C GLY A 137 -3.38 -15.50 -21.75
N LYS A 138 -2.69 -15.03 -22.79
CA LYS A 138 -1.32 -15.48 -23.12
C LYS A 138 -0.23 -14.80 -22.26
N GLY A 139 -0.61 -14.10 -21.19
CA GLY A 139 0.29 -13.24 -20.42
C GLY A 139 0.68 -11.97 -21.19
N GLY A 140 1.88 -11.47 -20.92
CA GLY A 140 2.44 -10.24 -21.50
C GLY A 140 2.18 -9.01 -20.63
N VAL A 141 2.36 -7.82 -21.21
CA VAL A 141 2.25 -6.54 -20.51
C VAL A 141 1.15 -5.69 -21.14
N SER A 142 0.38 -4.97 -20.32
CA SER A 142 -0.55 -3.92 -20.78
C SER A 142 -0.65 -2.79 -19.76
N PRO A 143 -1.07 -1.59 -20.19
CA PRO A 143 -1.36 -0.50 -19.29
C PRO A 143 -2.40 -0.89 -18.23
N MET A 144 -2.14 -0.50 -16.99
CA MET A 144 -3.07 -0.58 -15.87
C MET A 144 -2.99 0.69 -15.03
N ARG A 145 -4.09 1.05 -14.37
CA ARG A 145 -4.08 2.13 -13.37
C ARG A 145 -3.59 1.57 -12.05
N PHE A 146 -2.43 2.01 -11.57
CA PHE A 146 -1.86 1.49 -10.32
C PHE A 146 -2.30 2.33 -9.12
N GLN A 147 -2.92 1.67 -8.15
CA GLN A 147 -3.52 2.32 -7.00
C GLN A 147 -3.23 1.58 -5.70
N MET A 148 -3.19 2.32 -4.59
CA MET A 148 -3.24 1.80 -3.23
C MET A 148 -4.50 2.33 -2.54
N HIS A 149 -5.29 1.45 -1.92
CA HIS A 149 -6.57 1.84 -1.33
C HIS A 149 -6.99 0.96 -0.15
N ALA A 150 -7.92 1.49 0.64
CA ALA A 150 -8.54 0.73 1.73
C ALA A 150 -9.33 -0.48 1.21
N THR A 151 -9.43 -1.49 2.05
CA THR A 151 -10.17 -2.73 1.78
C THR A 151 -11.51 -2.69 2.51
N ASP A 152 -12.56 -3.35 1.99
CA ASP A 152 -13.81 -3.52 2.73
C ASP A 152 -13.55 -4.14 4.12
N PRO A 153 -13.79 -3.42 5.23
CA PRO A 153 -13.47 -3.91 6.58
C PRO A 153 -14.38 -5.03 7.05
N GLU A 154 -15.58 -5.15 6.47
CA GLU A 154 -16.58 -6.14 6.86
C GLU A 154 -16.40 -7.45 6.08
N ARG A 155 -15.97 -7.36 4.81
CA ARG A 155 -15.90 -8.51 3.90
C ARG A 155 -14.49 -9.02 3.63
N LEU A 156 -13.54 -8.12 3.34
CA LEU A 156 -12.28 -8.49 2.70
C LEU A 156 -11.02 -8.16 3.53
N GLU A 157 -11.06 -7.18 4.44
CA GLU A 157 -9.87 -6.75 5.20
C GLU A 157 -9.26 -7.88 6.06
N SER A 158 -10.09 -8.83 6.50
CA SER A 158 -9.62 -10.00 7.24
C SER A 158 -8.78 -10.97 6.41
N LEU A 159 -8.84 -10.90 5.08
CA LEU A 159 -8.02 -11.70 4.17
C LEU A 159 -6.65 -11.08 3.86
N LEU A 160 -6.40 -9.82 4.22
CA LEU A 160 -5.09 -9.20 3.99
C LEU A 160 -3.96 -10.08 4.57
N GLY A 161 -2.88 -10.22 3.80
CA GLY A 161 -1.81 -11.19 4.01
C GLY A 161 -1.69 -12.24 2.89
N ILE A 162 -2.57 -12.19 1.89
CA ILE A 162 -2.55 -12.99 0.66
C ILE A 162 -2.77 -12.11 -0.57
N ARG A 163 -2.39 -12.61 -1.75
CA ARG A 163 -2.76 -11.98 -3.02
C ARG A 163 -4.28 -12.07 -3.20
N HIS A 164 -4.92 -10.93 -3.32
CA HIS A 164 -6.37 -10.84 -3.41
C HIS A 164 -6.78 -9.46 -3.95
N SER A 165 -6.30 -9.06 -5.11
CA SER A 165 -6.74 -7.87 -5.85
C SER A 165 -6.57 -8.09 -7.35
N LYS A 166 -7.06 -7.17 -8.19
CA LYS A 166 -6.80 -7.15 -9.64
C LYS A 166 -5.47 -6.51 -10.04
N GLY A 167 -4.64 -6.10 -9.09
CA GLY A 167 -3.35 -5.46 -9.38
C GLY A 167 -3.01 -4.31 -8.43
N CYS A 168 -4.01 -3.74 -7.76
CA CYS A 168 -3.85 -2.71 -6.74
C CYS A 168 -3.18 -3.23 -5.46
N VAL A 169 -2.72 -2.31 -4.61
CA VAL A 169 -2.33 -2.61 -3.22
C VAL A 169 -3.52 -2.34 -2.29
N ARG A 170 -4.15 -3.40 -1.81
CA ARG A 170 -5.20 -3.32 -0.80
C ARG A 170 -4.59 -3.22 0.59
N ILE A 171 -4.96 -2.20 1.35
CA ILE A 171 -4.47 -1.94 2.72
C ILE A 171 -5.63 -1.94 3.73
N PRO A 172 -5.35 -2.12 5.05
CA PRO A 172 -6.36 -1.96 6.09
C PRO A 172 -6.93 -0.53 6.11
N ALA A 173 -8.22 -0.38 6.44
CA ALA A 173 -8.86 0.93 6.52
C ALA A 173 -8.20 1.85 7.55
N SER A 174 -7.74 1.30 8.69
CA SER A 174 -7.00 2.06 9.70
C SER A 174 -5.64 2.54 9.20
N LEU A 175 -4.94 1.75 8.37
CA LEU A 175 -3.70 2.18 7.72
C LEU A 175 -3.96 3.30 6.70
N ASN A 176 -5.01 3.17 5.90
CA ASN A 176 -5.40 4.22 4.94
C ASN A 176 -5.67 5.55 5.65
N THR A 177 -6.43 5.49 6.73
CA THR A 177 -6.77 6.66 7.56
C THR A 177 -5.51 7.27 8.18
N PHE A 178 -4.58 6.44 8.63
CA PHE A 178 -3.29 6.88 9.19
C PHE A 178 -2.44 7.62 8.14
N PHE A 179 -2.29 7.06 6.94
CA PHE A 179 -1.57 7.72 5.84
C PHE A 179 -2.20 9.07 5.50
N ASP A 180 -3.53 9.10 5.44
CA ASP A 180 -4.30 10.25 4.97
C ASP A 180 -4.38 11.38 5.99
N ARG A 181 -4.59 11.05 7.27
CA ARG A 181 -4.60 12.02 8.37
C ARG A 181 -3.24 12.69 8.54
N HIS A 182 -2.17 11.92 8.40
CA HIS A 182 -0.80 12.40 8.65
C HIS A 182 -0.03 12.80 7.39
N GLY A 183 -0.64 12.68 6.21
CA GLY A 183 -0.01 13.04 4.94
C GLY A 183 1.31 12.30 4.69
N LEU A 184 1.36 10.99 4.99
CA LEU A 184 2.63 10.24 4.91
C LEU A 184 3.23 10.18 3.51
N LEU A 185 2.39 10.31 2.47
CA LEU A 185 2.79 10.34 1.07
C LEU A 185 2.47 11.69 0.41
N ASP A 186 2.19 12.75 1.20
CA ASP A 186 1.61 13.98 0.68
C ASP A 186 2.62 15.10 0.41
N ASP A 187 3.93 14.85 0.27
CA ASP A 187 4.92 15.94 0.11
C ASP A 187 4.54 16.89 -1.05
N ASP A 188 4.31 16.33 -2.24
CA ASP A 188 3.89 17.09 -3.42
C ASP A 188 2.46 17.67 -3.31
N TYR A 189 1.56 16.99 -2.59
CA TYR A 189 0.23 17.51 -2.27
C TYR A 189 0.30 18.73 -1.37
N GLN A 190 1.18 18.69 -0.38
CA GLN A 190 1.38 19.73 0.61
C GLN A 190 2.04 20.96 -0.03
N ALA A 191 3.02 20.76 -0.90
CA ALA A 191 3.62 21.85 -1.68
C ALA A 191 2.57 22.62 -2.51
N ARG A 192 1.59 21.94 -3.12
CA ARG A 192 0.49 22.62 -3.84
C ARG A 192 -0.43 23.40 -2.92
N VAL A 193 -0.72 22.87 -1.72
CA VAL A 193 -1.51 23.58 -0.72
C VAL A 193 -0.80 24.84 -0.24
N GLU A 194 0.51 24.76 0.01
CA GLU A 194 1.35 25.90 0.40
C GLU A 194 1.46 26.95 -0.70
N ALA A 195 1.42 26.52 -1.97
CA ALA A 195 1.27 27.40 -3.13
C ALA A 195 -0.17 27.95 -3.32
N GLY A 196 -1.06 27.76 -2.35
CA GLY A 196 -2.41 28.32 -2.33
C GLY A 196 -3.46 27.50 -3.09
N LYS A 197 -3.18 26.25 -3.48
CA LYS A 197 -4.19 25.38 -4.10
C LYS A 197 -5.08 24.74 -3.04
N SER A 198 -6.37 24.64 -3.35
CA SER A 198 -7.30 23.81 -2.59
C SER A 198 -7.48 22.48 -3.31
N LEU A 199 -7.20 21.37 -2.62
CA LEU A 199 -7.31 20.03 -3.17
C LEU A 199 -8.39 19.28 -2.42
N TRP A 200 -9.52 19.04 -3.07
CA TRP A 200 -10.73 18.44 -2.49
C TRP A 200 -10.49 17.04 -1.91
N VAL A 201 -9.49 16.34 -2.44
CA VAL A 201 -9.13 14.99 -1.99
C VAL A 201 -8.44 15.01 -0.63
N LEU A 202 -7.95 16.14 -0.14
CA LEU A 202 -7.28 16.21 1.15
C LEU A 202 -8.30 16.37 2.29
N ARG A 203 -8.12 15.63 3.40
CA ARG A 203 -8.98 15.80 4.56
C ARG A 203 -8.85 17.20 5.13
N ARG A 204 -9.92 17.68 5.77
CA ARG A 204 -9.93 18.96 6.49
C ARG A 204 -9.26 18.88 7.85
N ASP A 205 -9.30 17.72 8.50
CA ASP A 205 -8.78 17.47 9.85
C ASP A 205 -7.39 16.83 9.86
N ARG A 206 -6.55 17.13 8.86
CA ARG A 206 -5.19 16.57 8.75
C ARG A 206 -4.30 17.06 9.90
N ASP A 207 -3.49 16.16 10.42
CA ASP A 207 -2.40 16.37 11.38
C ASP A 207 -1.10 15.97 10.67
N ILE A 208 -0.73 16.76 9.65
CA ILE A 208 0.34 16.43 8.72
C ILE A 208 1.69 16.33 9.42
N THR A 209 2.52 15.40 8.95
CA THR A 209 3.91 15.31 9.39
C THR A 209 4.79 16.31 8.62
N PRO A 210 5.79 16.95 9.26
CA PRO A 210 6.67 17.93 8.59
C PRO A 210 7.74 17.30 7.65
N ILE A 211 7.68 15.98 7.46
CA ILE A 211 8.66 15.18 6.71
C ILE A 211 7.89 14.15 5.88
N ALA A 212 6.86 14.63 5.19
CA ALA A 212 6.02 13.81 4.34
C ALA A 212 6.86 13.12 3.26
N GLY A 213 6.48 11.89 2.93
CA GLY A 213 7.04 11.17 1.81
C GLY A 213 6.33 11.49 0.50
N ARG A 214 6.84 10.93 -0.58
CA ARG A 214 6.14 10.88 -1.88
C ARG A 214 6.35 9.56 -2.64
N TYR A 215 6.89 8.53 -2.00
CA TYR A 215 7.24 7.29 -2.68
C TYR A 215 6.56 6.06 -2.09
N LEU A 216 5.94 5.27 -2.98
CA LEU A 216 5.60 3.88 -2.75
C LEU A 216 6.61 3.01 -3.50
N VAL A 217 7.30 2.12 -2.80
CA VAL A 217 8.23 1.15 -3.39
C VAL A 217 7.57 -0.22 -3.36
N VAL A 218 7.53 -0.93 -4.49
CA VAL A 218 7.05 -2.31 -4.55
C VAL A 218 8.19 -3.24 -4.93
N ILE A 219 8.47 -4.19 -4.04
CA ILE A 219 9.50 -5.22 -4.22
C ILE A 219 8.86 -6.62 -4.23
N ASP A 220 9.61 -7.60 -4.74
CA ASP A 220 9.33 -9.02 -4.52
C ASP A 220 10.52 -9.63 -3.79
N SER A 221 10.34 -10.05 -2.54
CA SER A 221 11.43 -10.70 -1.80
C SER A 221 11.75 -12.11 -2.31
N ALA A 222 10.91 -12.67 -3.19
CA ALA A 222 10.95 -14.05 -3.67
C ALA A 222 11.00 -15.09 -2.52
N ARG A 223 10.45 -14.73 -1.34
CA ARG A 223 10.52 -15.59 -0.16
C ARG A 223 9.76 -16.89 -0.38
N LYS A 224 10.48 -18.02 -0.30
CA LYS A 224 9.93 -19.37 -0.56
C LYS A 224 9.03 -19.88 0.57
N THR A 225 9.29 -19.45 1.81
CA THR A 225 8.56 -19.89 3.00
C THR A 225 7.95 -18.69 3.69
N ARG A 226 6.68 -18.82 4.09
CA ARG A 226 5.98 -17.77 4.83
C ARG A 226 6.61 -17.59 6.22
N PRO A 227 7.01 -16.37 6.59
CA PRO A 227 7.57 -16.11 7.90
C PRO A 227 6.47 -16.03 8.96
N ALA A 228 6.77 -16.43 10.19
CA ALA A 228 5.82 -16.40 11.30
C ALA A 228 5.26 -14.99 11.60
N TRP A 229 6.03 -13.93 11.31
CA TRP A 229 5.62 -12.55 11.52
C TRP A 229 4.65 -12.02 10.45
N SER A 230 4.47 -12.73 9.32
CA SER A 230 3.42 -12.46 8.33
C SER A 230 2.53 -13.70 8.13
N PRO A 231 1.70 -14.05 9.11
CA PRO A 231 0.86 -15.23 9.06
C PRO A 231 -0.23 -15.12 7.98
N LEU A 232 -0.72 -16.25 7.51
CA LEU A 232 -1.94 -16.28 6.69
C LEU A 232 -3.14 -15.74 7.48
N PRO A 233 -4.14 -15.16 6.79
CA PRO A 233 -5.43 -14.89 7.42
C PRO A 233 -6.02 -16.21 7.96
N GLY A 234 -6.62 -16.15 9.15
CA GLY A 234 -7.21 -17.33 9.78
C GLY A 234 -8.37 -17.90 8.95
N ARG A 235 -8.68 -19.20 9.09
CA ARG A 235 -9.76 -19.87 8.33
C ARG A 235 -11.11 -19.14 8.40
N LYS A 236 -11.44 -18.54 9.54
CA LYS A 236 -12.67 -17.75 9.74
C LYS A 236 -12.73 -16.45 8.92
N ALA A 237 -11.61 -15.95 8.39
CA ALA A 237 -11.61 -14.79 7.49
C ALA A 237 -12.40 -15.08 6.21
N TRP A 238 -12.30 -16.32 5.70
CA TRP A 238 -12.95 -16.75 4.48
C TRP A 238 -14.47 -16.85 4.58
N SER A 239 -15.02 -17.05 5.79
CA SER A 239 -16.47 -17.16 5.97
C SER A 239 -17.22 -15.84 5.74
N LYS A 240 -16.51 -14.71 5.69
CA LYS A 240 -17.09 -13.38 5.44
C LYS A 240 -17.12 -12.99 3.96
N VAL A 241 -16.41 -13.76 3.14
CA VAL A 241 -16.28 -13.53 1.70
C VAL A 241 -17.55 -14.05 1.03
N PRO A 242 -18.31 -13.22 0.32
CA PRO A 242 -19.47 -13.68 -0.44
C PRO A 242 -19.02 -14.62 -1.56
N LYS A 243 -19.92 -15.48 -2.03
CA LYS A 243 -19.64 -16.36 -3.17
C LYS A 243 -19.31 -15.49 -4.40
N GLY A 244 -18.16 -15.72 -5.04
CA GLY A 244 -17.66 -14.87 -6.14
C GLY A 244 -16.97 -13.57 -5.70
N GLY A 245 -16.93 -13.29 -4.38
CA GLY A 245 -16.22 -12.14 -3.81
C GLY A 245 -14.70 -12.28 -3.81
N ASP A 246 -14.18 -13.45 -4.21
CA ASP A 246 -12.74 -13.70 -4.37
C ASP A 246 -12.14 -13.01 -5.61
N THR A 247 -13.00 -12.50 -6.49
CA THR A 247 -12.64 -11.76 -7.72
C THR A 247 -13.13 -10.33 -7.75
N ALA A 248 -13.94 -9.94 -6.76
CA ALA A 248 -14.56 -8.64 -6.74
C ALA A 248 -13.56 -7.58 -6.27
N ASP A 249 -13.46 -6.49 -7.03
CA ASP A 249 -13.14 -5.17 -6.48
C ASP A 249 -14.44 -4.59 -5.94
#